data_AF-A0A813EIN7-F1
#
_entry.id   AF-A0A813EIN7-F1
#
_cell.length_a   1.000
_cell.length_b   1.000
_cell.length_c   1.000
_cell.angle_alpha   90.00
_cell.angle_beta   90.00
_cell.angle_gamma   90.00
#
_symmetry.space_group_name_H-M   'P 1'
#
loop_
_entity.id
_entity.type
_entity.pdbx_description
1 polymer ?
#
loop_
_entity_poly.entity_id
_entity_poly.type
_entity_poly.pdbx_seq_one_letter_code
_entity_poly.pdbx_strand_id
1 'polypeptide(L)'
;MAGLEEYVPLAPICRPGGATGMFFPFGGKTEEDMSDGLRTAIYGISLAYIFVAVSIVADRFMGAIETITSRVAVKRSAEGKRRTGKIWNDTVANLTLMALGSSAPEIMLSVVETLLHGNYSGDLGPGTIVGSAAFNLFVIIAACIVAIPSTEIRSIDAELVFFVTGVFSVVAYAWLVVIVELNTPDVVDIWEAVVTLLMMPVLVGVSYLCDIGWFQKLWNRGASGEDQKGGANLNGVSVQVDGGTG
;
A
#
# COMPACT_ATOMS: atom_id res chain seq x y z
N MET A 1 49.92 17.83 0.27
CA MET A 1 49.66 16.40 0.56
C MET A 1 49.48 16.30 2.06
N ALA A 2 48.25 16.44 2.53
CA ALA A 2 47.89 16.42 3.96
C ALA A 2 46.86 15.33 4.17
N GLY A 3 47.16 14.43 5.12
CA GLY A 3 46.24 13.60 5.89
C GLY A 3 45.19 12.80 5.13
N LEU A 4 45.49 11.53 4.84
CA LEU A 4 44.44 10.51 4.77
C LEU A 4 43.95 10.31 6.21
N GLU A 5 42.78 10.87 6.53
CA GLU A 5 42.05 10.46 7.73
C GLU A 5 41.77 8.96 7.63
N GLU A 6 42.41 8.21 8.52
CA GLU A 6 42.20 6.79 8.69
C GLU A 6 40.75 6.61 9.17
N TYR A 7 39.89 6.07 8.31
CA TYR A 7 38.54 5.64 8.68
C TYR A 7 38.69 4.54 9.72
N VAL A 8 38.65 4.89 11.01
CA VAL A 8 38.62 3.93 12.11
C VAL A 8 37.26 3.23 12.02
N PRO A 9 37.19 1.93 11.68
CA PRO A 9 35.93 1.23 11.67
C PRO A 9 35.38 1.25 13.10
N LEU A 10 34.24 1.91 13.30
CA LEU A 10 33.47 1.82 14.52
C LEU A 10 33.39 0.34 14.92
N ALA A 11 33.81 0.00 16.13
CA ALA A 11 33.72 -1.37 16.60
C ALA A 11 32.25 -1.83 16.46
N PRO A 12 32.00 -3.09 16.06
CA PRO A 12 30.64 -3.61 15.95
C PRO A 12 29.86 -3.31 17.22
N ILE A 13 28.55 -3.02 17.10
CA ILE A 13 27.67 -2.65 18.24
C ILE A 13 27.82 -3.62 19.43
N CYS A 14 28.17 -4.88 19.16
CA CYS A 14 28.40 -5.91 20.16
C CYS A 14 29.83 -5.99 20.73
N ARG A 15 30.75 -5.05 20.46
CA ARG A 15 32.11 -5.08 21.03
C ARG A 15 32.32 -3.98 22.06
N PRO A 16 33.18 -4.20 23.06
CA PRO A 16 33.59 -3.13 23.98
C PRO A 16 34.15 -1.95 23.19
N GLY A 17 33.59 -0.75 23.37
CA GLY A 17 33.95 0.44 22.59
C GLY A 17 33.24 0.61 21.23
N GLY A 18 32.24 -0.23 20.91
CA GLY A 18 31.31 0.01 19.80
C GLY A 18 30.34 1.15 20.12
N ALA A 19 29.97 1.95 19.13
CA ALA A 19 29.12 3.13 19.34
C ALA A 19 27.85 2.81 20.13
N THR A 20 27.60 3.67 21.13
CA THR A 20 26.36 3.89 21.90
C THR A 20 25.10 3.27 21.30
N GLY A 21 24.90 1.99 21.57
CA GLY A 21 23.74 1.21 21.13
C GLY A 21 23.27 0.22 22.18
N MET A 22 23.40 0.56 23.46
CA MET A 22 22.85 -0.24 24.55
C MET A 22 21.33 -0.08 24.59
N PHE A 23 20.60 -1.19 24.41
CA PHE A 23 19.13 -1.20 24.23
C PHE A 23 18.37 -0.86 25.51
N PHE A 24 18.94 -1.17 26.68
CA PHE A 24 18.28 -0.90 27.95
C PHE A 24 18.61 0.51 28.47
N PRO A 25 17.61 1.29 28.94
CA PRO A 25 17.83 2.59 29.59
C PRO A 25 18.55 2.49 30.94
N PHE A 26 18.91 1.28 31.37
CA PHE A 26 19.77 1.00 32.52
C PHE A 26 21.27 0.86 32.14
N GLY A 27 21.62 1.18 30.88
CA GLY A 27 22.94 0.96 30.29
C GLY A 27 24.07 1.79 30.92
N GLY A 28 25.05 1.06 31.45
CA GLY A 28 26.35 1.60 31.85
C GLY A 28 27.24 0.51 32.41
N LYS A 29 28.26 0.09 31.65
CA LYS A 29 29.29 -0.93 31.97
C LYS A 29 28.82 -2.37 32.25
N THR A 30 27.70 -2.56 32.95
CA THR A 30 27.14 -3.89 33.28
C THR A 30 26.71 -4.68 32.05
N GLU A 31 26.24 -4.00 31.00
CA GLU A 31 25.82 -4.63 29.73
C GLU A 31 27.00 -4.96 28.81
N GLU A 32 28.12 -4.24 28.96
CA GLU A 32 29.38 -4.50 28.25
C GLU A 32 30.19 -5.63 28.89
N ASP A 33 30.12 -5.79 30.21
CA ASP A 33 30.81 -6.85 30.97
C ASP A 33 30.09 -8.23 30.91
N MET A 34 28.90 -8.30 30.32
CA MET A 34 28.13 -9.54 30.20
C MET A 34 28.73 -10.50 29.16
N SER A 35 28.63 -11.81 29.39
CA SER A 35 29.08 -12.80 28.42
C SER A 35 28.31 -12.71 27.10
N ASP A 36 29.01 -12.85 25.98
CA ASP A 36 28.44 -12.68 24.62
C ASP A 36 27.21 -13.57 24.38
N GLY A 37 27.22 -14.79 24.91
CA GLY A 37 26.10 -15.72 24.80
C GLY A 37 24.86 -15.27 25.58
N LEU A 38 25.03 -14.76 26.79
CA LEU A 38 23.93 -14.25 27.61
C LEU A 38 23.32 -12.99 27.00
N ARG A 39 24.17 -12.08 26.49
CA ARG A 39 23.71 -10.87 25.81
C ARG A 39 22.91 -11.17 24.55
N THR A 40 23.41 -12.10 23.73
CA THR A 40 22.68 -12.56 22.53
C THR A 40 21.33 -13.18 22.89
N ALA A 41 21.26 -13.99 23.94
CA ALA A 41 20.01 -14.58 24.39
C ALA A 41 19.02 -13.52 24.91
N ILE A 42 19.47 -12.55 25.71
CA ILE A 42 18.62 -11.49 26.25
C ILE A 42 18.10 -10.59 25.12
N TYR A 43 18.94 -10.20 24.15
CA TYR A 43 18.51 -9.45 22.98
C TYR A 43 17.56 -10.25 22.11
N GLY A 44 17.81 -11.54 21.88
CA GLY A 44 16.91 -12.41 21.13
C GLY A 44 15.53 -12.53 21.78
N ILE A 45 15.48 -12.74 23.10
CA ILE A 45 14.21 -12.82 23.85
C ILE A 45 13.49 -11.47 23.85
N SER A 46 14.21 -10.37 24.05
CA SER A 46 13.64 -9.02 24.06
C SER A 46 13.07 -8.65 22.69
N LEU A 47 13.79 -8.98 21.62
CA LEU A 47 13.35 -8.79 20.24
C LEU A 47 12.12 -9.64 19.94
N ALA A 48 12.09 -10.91 20.35
CA ALA A 48 10.92 -11.76 20.20
C ALA A 48 9.70 -11.23 20.98
N TYR A 49 9.92 -10.73 22.20
CA TYR A 49 8.86 -10.14 23.02
C TYR A 49 8.26 -8.89 22.36
N ILE A 50 9.11 -7.97 21.87
CA ILE A 50 8.66 -6.77 21.17
C ILE A 50 7.98 -7.13 19.86
N PHE A 51 8.51 -8.11 19.12
CA PHE A 51 7.90 -8.57 17.87
C PHE A 51 6.48 -9.10 18.10
N VAL A 52 6.26 -9.91 19.14
CA VAL A 52 4.93 -10.38 19.53
C VAL A 52 4.03 -9.20 19.94
N ALA A 53 4.56 -8.26 20.73
CA ALA A 53 3.79 -7.08 21.15
C ALA A 53 3.33 -6.23 19.96
N VAL A 54 4.22 -5.93 19.01
CA VAL A 54 3.91 -5.18 17.79
C VAL A 54 2.91 -5.94 16.92
N SER A 55 3.06 -7.25 16.78
CA SER A 55 2.14 -8.10 16.01
C SER A 55 0.71 -8.07 16.58
N ILE A 56 0.55 -8.12 17.91
CA ILE A 56 -0.76 -8.03 18.56
C ILE A 56 -1.40 -6.65 18.33
N VAL A 57 -0.60 -5.58 18.40
CA VAL A 57 -1.09 -4.22 18.17
C VAL A 57 -1.54 -4.05 16.72
N ALA A 58 -0.77 -4.56 15.75
CA ALA A 58 -1.11 -4.52 14.34
C ALA A 58 -2.42 -5.27 14.04
N ASP A 59 -2.61 -6.45 14.62
CA ASP A 59 -3.84 -7.24 14.47
C ASP A 59 -5.07 -6.50 15.01
N ARG A 60 -4.97 -5.92 16.22
CA ARG A 60 -6.06 -5.12 16.80
C ARG A 60 -6.37 -3.86 16.00
N PHE A 61 -5.34 -3.21 15.47
CA PHE A 61 -5.51 -2.04 14.61
C PHE A 61 -6.22 -2.41 13.31
N MET A 62 -5.83 -3.50 12.66
CA MET A 62 -6.48 -3.98 11.43
C MET A 62 -7.94 -4.38 11.67
N GLY A 63 -8.25 -5.09 12.76
CA GLY A 63 -9.63 -5.43 13.13
C GLY A 63 -10.51 -4.20 13.37
N ALA A 64 -9.95 -3.10 13.89
CA ALA A 64 -10.66 -1.84 14.04
C ALA A 64 -10.98 -1.21 12.67
N ILE A 65 -10.03 -1.23 11.73
CA ILE A 65 -10.23 -0.73 10.36
C ILE A 65 -11.30 -1.53 9.62
N GLU A 66 -11.28 -2.86 9.73
CA GLU A 66 -12.29 -3.73 9.14
C GLU A 66 -13.70 -3.40 9.68
N THR A 67 -13.81 -3.16 10.99
CA THR A 67 -15.07 -2.76 11.63
C THR A 67 -15.56 -1.39 11.17
N ILE A 68 -14.66 -0.46 10.85
CA ILE A 68 -15.01 0.88 10.35
C ILE A 68 -15.46 0.83 8.89
N THR A 69 -14.75 0.06 8.06
CA THR A 69 -15.00 -0.04 6.62
C THR A 69 -16.26 -0.85 6.29
N SER A 70 -16.59 -1.85 7.11
CA SER A 70 -17.80 -2.68 6.98
C SER A 70 -19.11 -1.99 7.43
N ARG A 71 -19.05 -0.77 7.97
CA ARG A 71 -20.26 -0.07 8.45
C ARG A 71 -21.25 0.20 7.31
N VAL A 72 -22.49 -0.21 7.54
CA VAL A 72 -23.61 -0.04 6.62
C VAL A 72 -24.46 1.16 7.07
N ALA A 73 -24.72 2.10 6.16
CA ALA A 73 -25.67 3.17 6.37
C ALA A 73 -27.03 2.81 5.75
N VAL A 74 -28.09 3.11 6.49
CA VAL A 74 -29.46 3.01 5.99
C VAL A 74 -29.81 4.33 5.32
N LYS A 75 -29.83 4.36 3.99
CA LYS A 75 -30.37 5.51 3.25
C LYS A 75 -31.87 5.30 3.03
N ARG A 76 -32.69 6.27 3.41
CA ARG A 76 -34.14 6.27 3.15
C ARG A 76 -34.34 6.76 1.72
N SER A 77 -34.82 5.89 0.83
CA SER A 77 -35.20 6.30 -0.52
C SER A 77 -36.46 7.16 -0.48
N ALA A 78 -36.60 8.08 -1.45
CA ALA A 78 -37.77 8.97 -1.60
C ALA A 78 -39.11 8.19 -1.75
N GLU A 79 -39.05 6.92 -2.15
CA GLU A 79 -40.19 5.98 -2.25
C GLU A 79 -40.47 5.17 -0.97
N GLY A 80 -39.90 5.55 0.18
CA GLY A 80 -40.14 4.87 1.46
C GLY A 80 -39.44 3.51 1.64
N LYS A 81 -38.76 3.00 0.60
CA LYS A 81 -37.96 1.76 0.66
C LYS A 81 -36.60 2.02 1.34
N ARG A 82 -36.30 1.29 2.43
CA ARG A 82 -34.99 1.34 3.10
C ARG A 82 -33.97 0.61 2.21
N ARG A 83 -32.95 1.32 1.70
CA ARG A 83 -31.78 0.67 1.09
C ARG A 83 -30.61 0.74 2.07
N THR A 84 -30.19 -0.44 2.54
CA THR A 84 -28.96 -0.62 3.30
C THR A 84 -27.80 -0.67 2.31
N GLY A 85 -26.84 0.25 2.43
CA GLY A 85 -25.62 0.25 1.62
C GLY A 85 -24.40 0.55 2.49
N LYS A 86 -23.25 -0.05 2.17
CA LYS A 86 -21.98 0.29 2.83
C LYS A 86 -21.71 1.79 2.70
N ILE A 87 -21.17 2.40 3.76
CA ILE A 87 -20.80 3.82 3.76
C ILE A 87 -19.56 4.03 2.89
N TRP A 88 -18.62 3.11 2.99
CA TRP A 88 -17.37 3.12 2.26
C TRP A 88 -17.51 2.38 0.93
N ASN A 89 -16.90 2.95 -0.11
CA ASN A 89 -16.69 2.22 -1.36
C ASN A 89 -15.59 1.16 -1.12
N ASP A 90 -15.83 -0.08 -1.56
CA ASP A 90 -14.95 -1.20 -1.27
C ASP A 90 -13.54 -1.01 -1.86
N THR A 91 -13.43 -0.46 -3.07
CA THR A 91 -12.15 -0.12 -3.71
C THR A 91 -11.40 0.96 -2.93
N VAL A 92 -12.07 2.03 -2.52
CA VAL A 92 -11.44 3.11 -1.73
C VAL A 92 -11.02 2.59 -0.35
N ALA A 93 -11.89 1.84 0.34
CA ALA A 93 -11.60 1.28 1.65
C ALA A 93 -10.37 0.34 1.63
N ASN A 94 -10.30 -0.51 0.61
CA ASN A 94 -9.21 -1.47 0.46
C ASN A 94 -7.87 -0.78 0.15
N LEU A 95 -7.87 0.14 -0.82
CA LEU A 95 -6.64 0.83 -1.25
C LEU A 95 -6.12 1.86 -0.24
N THR A 96 -6.96 2.33 0.68
CA THR A 96 -6.57 3.37 1.65
C THR A 96 -6.49 2.79 3.06
N LEU A 97 -7.64 2.61 3.71
CA LEU A 97 -7.71 2.32 5.12
C LEU A 97 -7.18 0.92 5.45
N MET A 98 -7.54 -0.10 4.66
CA MET A 98 -7.05 -1.47 4.89
C MET A 98 -5.54 -1.59 4.60
N ALA A 99 -5.08 -1.02 3.49
CA ALA A 99 -3.65 -0.99 3.13
C ALA A 99 -2.82 -0.23 4.17
N LEU A 100 -3.26 0.97 4.58
CA LEU A 100 -2.61 1.76 5.64
C LEU A 100 -2.64 1.03 6.98
N GLY A 101 -3.76 0.34 7.27
CA GLY A 101 -3.93 -0.54 8.42
C GLY A 101 -2.80 -1.54 8.58
N SER A 102 -2.50 -2.26 7.49
CA SER A 102 -1.47 -3.30 7.46
C SER A 102 -0.04 -2.75 7.47
N SER A 103 0.20 -1.51 7.04
CA SER A 103 1.55 -0.92 6.91
C SER A 103 1.85 0.18 7.93
N ALA A 104 0.97 0.39 8.91
CA ALA A 104 1.13 1.45 9.90
C ALA A 104 2.41 1.33 10.75
N PRO A 105 2.83 0.15 11.22
CA PRO A 105 4.09 0.00 11.96
C PRO A 105 5.32 0.44 11.15
N GLU A 106 5.36 0.07 9.87
CA GLU A 106 6.47 0.37 8.95
C GLU A 106 6.52 1.86 8.61
N ILE A 107 5.36 2.48 8.40
CA ILE A 107 5.25 3.94 8.21
C ILE A 107 5.75 4.65 9.47
N MET A 108 5.35 4.19 10.66
CA MET A 108 5.78 4.79 11.92
C MET A 108 7.30 4.69 12.11
N LEU A 109 7.90 3.53 11.79
CA LEU A 109 9.35 3.35 11.83
C LEU A 109 10.05 4.33 10.88
N SER A 110 9.59 4.43 9.64
CA SER A 110 10.18 5.31 8.62
C SER A 110 10.10 6.79 9.01
N VAL A 111 8.99 7.21 9.63
CA VAL A 111 8.82 8.58 10.14
C VAL A 111 9.75 8.84 11.32
N VAL A 112 9.83 7.92 12.30
CA VAL A 112 10.72 8.08 13.46
C VAL A 112 12.18 8.16 13.02
N GLU A 113 12.60 7.31 12.10
CA GLU A 113 13.95 7.32 11.55
C GLU A 113 14.28 8.65 10.85
N THR A 114 13.38 9.12 9.99
CA THR A 114 13.57 10.39 9.26
C THR A 114 13.66 11.59 10.22
N LEU A 115 12.84 11.59 11.28
CA LEU A 115 12.85 12.63 12.31
C LEU A 115 14.13 12.59 13.18
N LEU A 116 14.64 11.41 13.49
CA LEU A 116 15.86 11.24 14.28
C LEU A 116 17.13 11.58 13.49
N HIS A 117 17.15 11.30 12.19
CA HIS A 117 18.30 11.55 11.32
C HIS A 117 18.25 12.89 10.57
N GLY A 118 17.26 13.75 10.82
CA GLY A 118 17.23 15.11 10.27
C GLY A 118 17.11 15.18 8.74
N ASN A 119 16.13 14.44 8.18
CA ASN A 119 15.82 14.31 6.74
C ASN A 119 16.80 13.49 5.88
N TYR A 120 17.85 12.91 6.47
CA TYR A 120 18.61 11.87 5.79
C TYR A 120 17.78 10.58 5.76
N SER A 121 17.61 9.99 4.58
CA SER A 121 17.02 8.66 4.47
C SER A 121 18.04 7.66 4.99
N GLY A 122 17.88 7.21 6.23
CA GLY A 122 18.65 6.06 6.70
C GLY A 122 18.32 4.83 5.85
N ASP A 123 19.30 3.94 5.66
CA ASP A 123 19.17 2.73 4.84
C ASP A 123 17.96 1.86 5.24
N LEU A 124 17.48 1.97 6.48
CA LEU A 124 16.36 1.18 6.99
C LEU A 124 15.03 1.63 6.38
N GLY A 125 14.85 2.92 6.07
CA GLY A 125 13.58 3.47 5.58
C GLY A 125 13.20 2.93 4.19
N PRO A 126 13.95 3.30 3.13
CA PRO A 126 13.70 2.77 1.78
C PRO A 126 13.81 1.24 1.71
N GLY A 127 14.78 0.65 2.43
CA GLY A 127 14.97 -0.80 2.48
C GLY A 127 13.77 -1.56 3.06
N THR A 128 13.15 -1.04 4.13
CA THR A 128 11.95 -1.63 4.73
C THR A 128 10.73 -1.50 3.82
N ILE A 129 10.56 -0.35 3.15
CA ILE A 129 9.45 -0.11 2.22
C ILE A 129 9.51 -1.10 1.06
N VAL A 130 10.66 -1.21 0.38
CA VAL A 130 10.83 -2.09 -0.78
C VAL A 130 10.74 -3.57 -0.35
N GLY A 131 11.35 -3.92 0.79
CA GLY A 131 11.32 -5.28 1.33
C GLY A 131 9.92 -5.77 1.69
N SER A 132 9.14 -4.96 2.41
CA SER A 132 7.76 -5.30 2.82
C SER A 132 6.85 -5.51 1.60
N ALA A 133 6.98 -4.67 0.58
CA ALA A 133 6.18 -4.83 -0.62
C ALA A 133 6.56 -6.03 -1.47
N ALA A 134 7.86 -6.35 -1.59
CA ALA A 134 8.31 -7.57 -2.24
C ALA A 134 7.78 -8.81 -1.50
N PHE A 135 7.79 -8.80 -0.16
CA PHE A 135 7.22 -9.86 0.66
C PHE A 135 5.71 -10.02 0.43
N ASN A 136 4.96 -8.92 0.37
CA ASN A 136 3.53 -8.94 0.09
C ASN A 136 3.22 -9.46 -1.33
N LEU A 137 4.02 -9.07 -2.34
CA LEU A 137 3.78 -9.49 -3.72
C LEU A 137 4.13 -10.97 -3.96
N PHE A 138 5.21 -11.47 -3.37
CA PHE A 138 5.66 -12.84 -3.63
C PHE A 138 5.15 -13.83 -2.59
N VAL A 139 5.39 -13.56 -1.31
CA VAL A 139 5.15 -14.54 -0.24
C VAL A 139 3.68 -14.59 0.15
N ILE A 140 3.06 -13.43 0.40
CA ILE A 140 1.66 -13.38 0.80
C ILE A 140 0.75 -13.87 -0.34
N ILE A 141 0.96 -13.42 -1.58
CA ILE A 141 0.17 -13.92 -2.72
C ILE A 141 0.33 -15.44 -2.90
N ALA A 142 1.56 -15.97 -2.81
CA ALA A 142 1.78 -17.41 -2.90
C ALA A 142 1.04 -18.17 -1.77
N ALA A 143 1.11 -17.67 -0.53
CA ALA A 143 0.40 -18.25 0.59
C ALA A 143 -1.13 -18.20 0.39
N CYS A 144 -1.67 -17.08 -0.11
CA CYS A 144 -3.09 -16.94 -0.42
C CYS A 144 -3.55 -17.93 -1.50
N ILE A 145 -2.74 -18.17 -2.55
CA ILE A 145 -3.08 -19.13 -3.60
C ILE A 145 -3.08 -20.56 -3.06
N VAL A 146 -2.08 -20.94 -2.25
CA VAL A 146 -1.96 -22.28 -1.66
C VAL A 146 -3.06 -22.54 -0.63
N ALA A 147 -3.53 -21.50 0.07
CA ALA A 147 -4.60 -21.62 1.06
C ALA A 147 -5.99 -21.87 0.45
N ILE A 148 -6.18 -21.64 -0.86
CA ILE A 148 -7.47 -21.88 -1.53
C ILE A 148 -7.63 -23.39 -1.78
N PRO A 149 -8.71 -24.02 -1.27
CA PRO A 149 -9.00 -25.42 -1.55
C PRO A 149 -9.20 -25.65 -3.05
N SER A 150 -8.74 -26.79 -3.58
CA SER A 150 -8.84 -27.12 -5.02
C SER A 150 -10.27 -27.25 -5.56
N THR A 151 -11.28 -27.14 -4.69
CA THR A 151 -12.70 -27.18 -5.02
C THR A 151 -13.29 -25.79 -5.28
N GLU A 152 -12.57 -24.71 -4.97
CA GLU A 152 -13.04 -23.34 -5.14
C GLU A 152 -12.20 -22.59 -6.18
N ILE A 153 -12.87 -21.82 -7.05
CA ILE A 153 -12.24 -20.89 -7.99
C ILE A 153 -12.57 -19.49 -7.52
N ARG A 154 -11.55 -18.64 -7.33
CA ARG A 154 -11.69 -17.23 -6.97
C ARG A 154 -11.26 -16.37 -8.17
N SER A 155 -12.20 -15.59 -8.71
CA SER A 155 -11.95 -14.60 -9.76
C SER A 155 -11.76 -13.21 -9.17
N ILE A 156 -11.07 -12.34 -9.92
CA ILE A 156 -10.90 -10.93 -9.57
C ILE A 156 -12.04 -10.15 -10.23
N ASP A 157 -12.96 -9.63 -9.43
CA ASP A 157 -14.15 -8.93 -9.97
C ASP A 157 -13.83 -7.51 -10.51
N ALA A 158 -12.67 -6.95 -10.17
CA ALA A 158 -12.27 -5.57 -10.49
C ALA A 158 -10.95 -5.51 -11.30
N GLU A 159 -10.93 -6.19 -12.45
CA GLU A 159 -9.73 -6.33 -13.31
C GLU A 159 -9.12 -4.97 -13.73
N LEU A 160 -9.96 -3.98 -14.07
CA LEU A 160 -9.49 -2.64 -14.46
C LEU A 160 -8.80 -1.91 -13.29
N VAL A 161 -9.37 -2.01 -12.09
CA VAL A 161 -8.80 -1.40 -10.88
C VAL A 161 -7.47 -2.06 -10.56
N PHE A 162 -7.38 -3.39 -10.68
CA PHE A 162 -6.15 -4.15 -10.51
C PHE A 162 -5.04 -3.73 -11.48
N PHE A 163 -5.37 -3.53 -12.76
CA PHE A 163 -4.40 -3.07 -13.74
C PHE A 163 -3.89 -1.65 -13.44
N VAL A 164 -4.80 -0.73 -13.10
CA VAL A 164 -4.45 0.65 -12.73
C VAL A 164 -3.53 0.67 -11.50
N THR A 165 -3.85 -0.09 -10.46
CA THR A 165 -3.02 -0.15 -9.25
C THR A 165 -1.66 -0.77 -9.52
N GLY A 166 -1.58 -1.78 -10.39
CA GLY A 166 -0.31 -2.37 -10.84
C GLY A 166 0.59 -1.36 -11.56
N VAL A 167 0.04 -0.60 -12.51
CA VAL A 167 0.79 0.43 -13.24
C VAL A 167 1.28 1.53 -12.30
N PHE A 168 0.41 2.05 -11.42
CA PHE A 168 0.79 3.06 -10.44
C PHE A 168 1.85 2.55 -9.45
N SER A 169 1.80 1.27 -9.07
CA SER A 169 2.83 0.65 -8.22
C SER A 169 4.20 0.67 -8.89
N VAL A 170 4.30 0.28 -10.17
CA VAL A 170 5.57 0.33 -10.92
C VAL A 170 6.09 1.77 -11.03
N VAL A 171 5.20 2.73 -11.32
CA VAL A 171 5.57 4.15 -11.39
C VAL A 171 6.04 4.66 -10.03
N ALA A 172 5.39 4.27 -8.93
CA ALA A 172 5.79 4.65 -7.58
C ALA A 172 7.18 4.10 -7.20
N TYR A 173 7.51 2.86 -7.60
CA TYR A 173 8.86 2.32 -7.40
C TYR A 173 9.92 3.03 -8.24
N ALA A 174 9.62 3.33 -9.50
CA ALA A 174 10.52 4.11 -10.33
C ALA A 174 10.74 5.51 -9.73
N TRP A 175 9.68 6.13 -9.22
CA TRP A 175 9.75 7.42 -8.52
C TRP A 175 10.58 7.32 -7.23
N LEU A 176 10.46 6.24 -6.47
CA LEU A 176 11.28 6.00 -5.28
C LEU A 176 12.77 5.93 -5.60
N VAL A 177 13.15 5.31 -6.73
CA VAL A 177 14.56 5.31 -7.20
C VAL A 177 15.01 6.72 -7.59
N VAL A 178 14.14 7.51 -8.22
CA VAL A 178 14.46 8.90 -8.60
C VAL A 178 14.78 9.76 -7.37
N ILE A 179 13.97 9.67 -6.31
CA ILE A 179 14.16 10.50 -5.10
C ILE A 179 15.38 10.06 -4.27
N VAL A 180 15.66 8.75 -4.17
CA VAL A 180 16.77 8.25 -3.33
C VAL A 180 18.11 8.28 -4.06
N GLU A 181 18.16 7.93 -5.35
CA GLU A 181 19.43 7.74 -6.08
C GLU A 181 19.77 8.85 -7.08
N LEU A 182 18.77 9.50 -7.68
CA LEU A 182 19.02 10.37 -8.85
C LEU A 182 18.98 11.87 -8.56
N ASN A 183 18.12 12.33 -7.66
CA ASN A 183 17.96 13.76 -7.41
C ASN A 183 18.90 14.26 -6.30
N THR A 184 18.66 13.82 -5.06
CA THR A 184 19.46 14.18 -3.88
C THR A 184 19.85 12.89 -3.14
N PRO A 185 21.09 12.39 -3.34
CA PRO A 185 21.52 11.14 -2.72
C PRO A 185 21.28 11.14 -1.22
N ASP A 186 20.51 10.16 -0.77
CA ASP A 186 20.21 9.88 0.64
C ASP A 186 19.48 11.01 1.42
N VAL A 187 18.89 11.98 0.72
CA VAL A 187 18.13 13.08 1.34
C VAL A 187 16.82 13.27 0.59
N VAL A 188 15.69 13.20 1.30
CA VAL A 188 14.37 13.43 0.72
C VAL A 188 13.96 14.88 0.95
N ASP A 189 13.84 15.65 -0.14
CA ASP A 189 13.35 17.01 -0.07
C ASP A 189 11.84 17.05 0.24
N ILE A 190 11.40 18.11 0.91
CA ILE A 190 9.98 18.29 1.27
C ILE A 190 9.09 18.26 0.03
N TRP A 191 9.53 18.82 -1.10
CA TRP A 191 8.73 18.82 -2.32
C TRP A 191 8.57 17.42 -2.92
N GLU A 192 9.60 16.58 -2.85
CA GLU A 192 9.56 15.17 -3.30
C GLU A 192 8.60 14.37 -2.43
N ALA A 193 8.65 14.58 -1.11
CA ALA A 193 7.73 13.99 -0.15
C ALA A 193 6.28 14.43 -0.43
N VAL A 194 6.04 15.70 -0.74
CA VAL A 194 4.71 16.20 -1.11
C VAL A 194 4.20 15.58 -2.40
N VAL A 195 5.04 15.47 -3.44
CA VAL A 195 4.66 14.80 -4.70
C VAL A 195 4.31 13.34 -4.45
N THR A 196 5.12 12.64 -3.67
CA THR A 196 4.90 11.23 -3.29
C THR A 196 3.59 11.07 -2.51
N LEU A 197 3.33 11.98 -1.57
CA LEU A 197 2.08 11.99 -0.80
C LEU A 197 0.87 12.26 -1.70
N LEU A 198 0.99 13.12 -2.72
CA LEU A 198 -0.08 13.44 -3.67
C LEU A 198 -0.34 12.32 -4.69
N MET A 199 0.61 11.44 -4.98
CA MET A 199 0.37 10.27 -5.83
C MET A 199 -0.69 9.33 -5.25
N MET A 200 -0.81 9.25 -3.91
CA MET A 200 -1.80 8.42 -3.23
C MET A 200 -3.26 8.84 -3.50
N PRO A 201 -3.70 10.10 -3.25
CA PRO A 201 -5.05 10.53 -3.59
C PRO A 201 -5.32 10.50 -5.10
N VAL A 202 -4.31 10.68 -5.95
CA VAL A 202 -4.46 10.50 -7.40
C VAL A 202 -4.77 9.04 -7.74
N LEU A 203 -4.01 8.09 -7.21
CA LEU A 203 -4.27 6.65 -7.36
C LEU A 203 -5.68 6.28 -6.91
N VAL A 204 -6.08 6.73 -5.71
CA VAL A 204 -7.41 6.44 -5.15
C VAL A 204 -8.52 7.05 -6.01
N GLY A 205 -8.33 8.28 -6.49
CA GLY A 205 -9.27 8.95 -7.37
C GLY A 205 -9.45 8.20 -8.69
N VAL A 206 -8.36 7.84 -9.36
CA VAL A 206 -8.42 7.08 -10.62
C VAL A 206 -9.04 5.71 -10.40
N SER A 207 -8.66 4.98 -9.36
CA SER A 207 -9.23 3.67 -9.03
C SER A 207 -10.72 3.75 -8.69
N TYR A 208 -11.17 4.78 -7.98
CA TYR A 208 -12.59 5.02 -7.73
C TYR A 208 -13.37 5.30 -9.02
N LEU A 209 -12.79 6.09 -9.93
CA LEU A 209 -13.41 6.39 -11.23
C LEU A 209 -13.53 5.15 -12.12
N CYS A 210 -12.54 4.25 -12.05
CA CYS A 210 -12.58 2.93 -12.67
C CYS A 210 -13.69 2.06 -12.07
N ASP A 211 -13.79 2.02 -10.74
CA ASP A 211 -14.78 1.21 -10.00
C ASP A 211 -16.23 1.61 -10.30
N ILE A 212 -16.53 2.92 -10.39
CA ILE A 212 -17.88 3.40 -10.73
C ILE A 212 -18.26 3.19 -12.21
N GLY A 213 -17.37 2.60 -13.02
CA GLY A 213 -17.57 2.37 -14.45
C GLY A 213 -17.65 3.66 -15.26
N TRP A 214 -17.00 4.75 -14.82
CA TRP A 214 -17.08 6.04 -15.52
C TRP A 214 -16.50 5.93 -16.93
N PHE A 215 -15.36 5.24 -17.07
CA PHE A 215 -14.74 4.99 -18.37
C PHE A 215 -15.64 4.20 -19.32
N GLN A 216 -16.36 3.20 -18.80
CA GLN A 216 -17.32 2.42 -19.59
C GLN A 216 -18.53 3.25 -20.00
N LYS A 217 -19.05 4.11 -19.11
CA LYS A 217 -20.11 5.08 -19.45
C LYS A 217 -19.66 6.11 -20.47
N LEU A 218 -18.41 6.56 -20.41
CA LEU A 218 -17.85 7.53 -21.36
C LEU A 218 -17.68 6.89 -22.74
N TRP A 219 -17.15 5.66 -22.79
CA TRP A 219 -17.02 4.87 -24.01
C TRP A 219 -18.36 4.58 -24.68
N ASN A 220 -19.36 4.15 -23.89
CA ASN A 220 -20.71 3.88 -24.42
C ASN A 220 -21.42 5.15 -24.91
N ARG A 221 -21.14 6.32 -24.30
CA ARG A 221 -21.63 7.61 -24.81
C ARG A 221 -20.93 8.06 -26.10
N GLY A 222 -19.66 7.70 -26.28
CA GLY A 222 -18.90 7.93 -27.52
C GLY A 222 -19.42 7.07 -28.67
N ALA A 223 -19.56 5.75 -28.44
CA ALA A 223 -20.06 4.80 -29.43
C ALA A 223 -21.51 5.11 -29.87
N SER A 224 -22.39 5.48 -28.94
CA SER A 224 -23.77 5.89 -29.26
C SER A 224 -23.85 7.22 -30.04
N GLY A 225 -22.79 8.04 -30.02
CA GLY A 225 -22.67 9.26 -30.81
C GLY A 225 -22.18 9.03 -32.25
N GLU A 226 -21.56 7.89 -32.54
CA GLU A 226 -21.16 7.49 -33.90
C GLU A 226 -22.27 6.75 -34.65
N ASP A 227 -23.12 5.97 -33.96
CA ASP A 227 -24.26 5.29 -34.58
C ASP A 227 -25.33 6.27 -35.13
N GLN A 228 -25.43 7.49 -34.62
CA GLN A 228 -26.29 8.54 -35.21
C GLN A 228 -25.68 9.28 -36.40
N LYS A 229 -24.36 9.14 -36.65
CA LYS A 229 -23.70 9.75 -37.82
C LYS A 229 -23.55 8.80 -39.01
N GLY A 230 -23.77 7.49 -38.83
CA GLY A 230 -23.76 6.48 -39.89
C GLY A 230 -25.13 6.19 -40.54
N GLY A 231 -26.23 6.65 -39.95
CA GLY A 231 -27.59 6.43 -40.46
C GLY A 231 -28.01 7.43 -41.53
N ALA A 232 -27.24 7.56 -42.63
CA ALA A 232 -27.75 8.20 -43.83
C ALA A 232 -28.83 7.30 -44.45
N ASN A 233 -30.07 7.73 -44.26
CA ASN A 233 -31.28 7.21 -44.88
C ASN A 233 -31.05 7.02 -46.40
N LEU A 234 -30.87 5.76 -46.83
CA LEU A 234 -30.91 5.39 -48.22
C LEU A 234 -31.92 4.25 -48.38
N ASN A 235 -32.96 4.60 -49.13
CA ASN A 235 -34.00 3.77 -49.73
C ASN A 235 -35.16 3.38 -48.82
N GLY A 236 -36.20 4.21 -48.93
CA GLY A 236 -37.57 3.82 -48.65
C GLY A 236 -37.93 2.59 -49.47
N VAL A 237 -38.07 1.47 -48.77
CA VAL A 237 -38.94 0.36 -49.17
C VAL A 237 -39.63 -0.09 -47.88
N SER A 238 -40.85 0.40 -47.68
CA SER A 238 -41.77 -0.16 -46.69
C SER A 238 -42.32 -1.48 -47.25
N VAL A 239 -41.79 -2.61 -46.79
CA VAL A 239 -42.48 -3.90 -46.97
C VAL A 239 -43.49 -4.02 -45.83
N GLN A 240 -44.75 -3.69 -46.14
CA GLN A 240 -45.90 -4.15 -45.37
C GLN A 240 -46.03 -5.66 -45.57
N VAL A 241 -45.87 -6.44 -44.49
CA VAL A 241 -46.41 -7.80 -44.44
C VAL A 241 -47.64 -7.73 -43.56
N ASP A 242 -48.78 -7.45 -44.20
CA ASP A 242 -50.09 -7.67 -43.62
C ASP A 242 -50.47 -9.15 -43.72
N GLY A 243 -50.95 -9.69 -42.60
CA GLY A 243 -52.05 -10.65 -42.62
C GLY A 243 -51.74 -12.09 -42.24
N GLY A 244 -52.36 -12.53 -41.15
CA GLY A 244 -53.13 -13.78 -41.21
C GLY A 244 -52.84 -14.82 -40.14
N THR A 245 -53.64 -14.76 -39.09
CA THR A 245 -54.02 -15.85 -38.18
C THR A 245 -54.20 -17.23 -38.84
N GLY A 246 -53.79 -18.26 -38.12
CA GLY A 246 -54.14 -19.68 -38.30
C GLY A 246 -53.50 -20.52 -37.21
#